data_AF-A0A2N5ZRV8-F1
#
_entry.id   AF-A0A2N5ZRV8-F1
#
_cell.length_a   1.000
_cell.length_b   1.000
_cell.length_c   1.000
_cell.angle_alpha   90.00
_cell.angle_beta   90.00
_cell.angle_gamma   90.00
#
_symmetry.space_group_name_H-M   'P 1'
#
loop_
_entity.id
_entity.type
_entity.pdbx_description
1 polymer ?
#
loop_
_entity_poly.entity_id
_entity_poly.type
_entity_poly.pdbx_seq_one_letter_code
_entity_poly.pdbx_strand_id
1 'polypeptide(L)'
;TVNAMYHGELPVNMDVLIAGAILADVGKLLEYEMKDGKSVQGNYGKYLRHPFSGVSIAEECGVPAEVCHIIATHAGEGDMVKRTTEAYLVHHADFMTFLPFKSRLQV
;
A
#
# COMPACT_ATOMS: atom_id res chain seq x y z
N THR A 1 -17.87 -10.96 -2.34
CA THR A 1 -16.61 -10.40 -2.87
C THR A 1 -16.93 -9.13 -3.64
N VAL A 2 -15.93 -8.31 -3.99
CA VAL A 2 -16.16 -7.08 -4.78
C VAL A 2 -16.88 -7.41 -6.09
N ASN A 3 -16.44 -8.45 -6.79
CA ASN A 3 -17.10 -8.94 -8.01
C ASN A 3 -18.61 -9.21 -7.82
N ALA A 4 -19.02 -9.82 -6.70
CA ALA A 4 -20.42 -10.13 -6.43
C ALA A 4 -21.26 -8.86 -6.16
N MET A 5 -20.66 -7.84 -5.52
CA MET A 5 -21.34 -6.57 -5.25
C MET A 5 -21.63 -5.78 -6.53
N TYR A 6 -20.76 -5.92 -7.53
CA TYR A 6 -20.88 -5.25 -8.84
C TYR A 6 -21.35 -6.18 -9.96
N HIS A 7 -21.95 -7.33 -9.62
CA HIS A 7 -22.48 -8.29 -10.60
C HIS A 7 -21.48 -8.69 -11.72
N GLY A 8 -20.18 -8.66 -11.44
CA GLY A 8 -19.11 -8.97 -12.39
C GLY A 8 -18.70 -7.83 -13.33
N GLU A 9 -19.34 -6.65 -13.26
CA GLU A 9 -19.05 -5.50 -14.13
C GLU A 9 -17.75 -4.77 -13.74
N LEU A 10 -17.29 -4.94 -12.51
CA LEU A 10 -16.00 -4.47 -12.02
C LEU A 10 -15.11 -5.70 -11.77
N PRO A 11 -14.30 -6.13 -12.75
CA PRO A 11 -13.43 -7.28 -12.60
C PRO A 11 -12.35 -6.98 -11.57
N VAL A 12 -12.25 -7.87 -10.58
CA VAL A 12 -11.24 -7.79 -9.53
C VAL A 12 -10.64 -9.16 -9.30
N ASN A 13 -9.31 -9.27 -9.40
CA ASN A 13 -8.59 -10.43 -8.91
C ASN A 13 -8.50 -10.35 -7.38
N MET A 14 -9.32 -11.15 -6.70
CA MET A 14 -9.40 -11.11 -5.23
C MET A 14 -8.11 -11.54 -4.54
N ASP A 15 -7.33 -12.46 -5.13
CA ASP A 15 -6.07 -12.90 -4.54
C ASP A 15 -5.01 -11.81 -4.60
N VAL A 16 -4.94 -11.10 -5.74
CA VAL A 16 -4.05 -9.94 -5.92
C VAL A 16 -4.47 -8.79 -5.02
N LEU A 17 -5.76 -8.50 -4.92
CA LEU A 17 -6.30 -7.47 -4.02
C LEU A 17 -5.91 -7.76 -2.56
N ILE A 18 -6.15 -8.97 -2.09
CA ILE A 18 -5.90 -9.35 -0.70
C ILE A 18 -4.40 -9.36 -0.41
N ALA A 19 -3.59 -9.97 -1.28
CA ALA A 19 -2.13 -10.00 -1.12
C ALA A 19 -1.54 -8.59 -1.12
N GLY A 20 -1.96 -7.74 -2.06
CA GLY A 20 -1.54 -6.34 -2.13
C GLY A 20 -1.96 -5.53 -0.92
N ALA A 21 -3.18 -5.72 -0.42
CA ALA A 21 -3.65 -5.04 0.80
C ALA A 21 -2.83 -5.43 2.04
N ILE A 22 -2.46 -6.71 2.18
CA ILE A 22 -1.62 -7.19 3.29
C ILE A 22 -0.20 -6.62 3.20
N LEU A 23 0.35 -6.51 1.98
CA LEU A 23 1.75 -6.14 1.75
C LEU A 23 1.97 -4.65 1.47
N ALA A 24 0.92 -3.85 1.32
CA ALA A 24 0.99 -2.44 0.88
C ALA A 24 2.09 -1.64 1.62
N ASP A 25 2.22 -1.88 2.92
CA ASP A 25 3.12 -1.16 3.82
C ASP A 25 4.37 -1.94 4.25
N VAL A 26 4.68 -3.10 3.64
CA VAL A 26 5.79 -3.97 4.06
C VAL A 26 7.14 -3.25 4.07
N GLY A 27 7.32 -2.24 3.20
CA GLY A 27 8.51 -1.41 3.17
C GLY A 27 8.74 -0.54 4.41
N LYS A 28 7.73 -0.35 5.28
CA LYS A 28 7.89 0.38 6.55
C LYS A 28 8.89 -0.29 7.49
N LEU A 29 9.09 -1.61 7.37
CA LEU A 29 10.10 -2.36 8.11
C LEU A 29 11.53 -1.94 7.75
N LEU A 30 11.73 -1.40 6.53
CA LEU A 30 13.00 -0.88 6.05
C LEU A 30 13.10 0.65 6.17
N GLU A 31 11.96 1.36 6.09
CA GLU A 31 11.91 2.82 6.20
C GLU A 31 12.14 3.31 7.64
N TYR A 32 11.66 2.57 8.64
CA TYR A 32 11.67 2.98 10.04
C TYR A 32 12.61 2.14 10.91
N GLU A 33 13.21 2.79 11.90
CA GLU A 33 14.06 2.19 12.93
C GLU A 33 13.49 2.52 14.32
N MET A 34 13.72 1.65 15.30
CA MET A 34 13.40 1.94 16.70
C MET A 34 14.58 2.66 17.38
N LYS A 35 14.35 3.88 17.88
CA LYS A 35 15.30 4.63 18.71
C LYS A 35 14.61 5.09 19.99
N ASP A 36 15.18 4.72 21.13
CA ASP A 36 14.66 5.06 22.47
C ASP A 36 13.17 4.73 22.63
N GLY A 37 12.75 3.56 22.12
CA GLY A 37 11.35 3.10 22.19
C GLY A 37 10.39 3.82 21.24
N LYS A 38 10.87 4.71 20.36
CA LYS A 38 10.07 5.41 19.36
C LYS A 38 10.44 4.95 17.96
N SER A 39 9.42 4.78 17.11
CA SER A 39 9.63 4.57 15.67
C SER A 39 10.01 5.90 15.02
N VAL A 40 11.17 5.94 14.37
CA VAL A 40 11.70 7.10 13.65
C VAL A 40 12.17 6.69 12.27
N GLN A 41 12.16 7.62 11.31
CA GLN A 41 12.64 7.31 9.96
C GLN A 41 14.16 7.03 10.00
N GLY A 42 14.54 5.85 9.53
CA GLY A 42 15.93 5.40 9.45
C GLY A 42 16.72 6.11 8.34
N ASN A 43 18.02 5.84 8.25
CA ASN A 43 18.83 6.46 7.18
C ASN A 43 18.37 5.98 5.79
N TYR A 44 18.04 4.69 5.67
CA TYR A 44 17.51 4.10 4.44
C TYR A 44 16.19 4.77 4.01
N GLY A 45 15.26 4.93 4.96
CA GLY A 45 13.97 5.58 4.73
C GLY A 45 14.03 7.01 4.20
N LYS A 46 15.10 7.75 4.52
CA LYS A 46 15.32 9.11 3.98
C LYS A 46 15.60 9.11 2.48
N TYR A 47 16.17 8.03 1.95
CA TYR A 47 16.44 7.88 0.52
C TYR A 47 15.32 7.14 -0.21
N LEU A 48 14.74 6.10 0.42
CA LEU A 48 13.75 5.22 -0.20
C LEU A 48 12.55 5.03 0.74
N ARG A 49 11.40 5.58 0.34
CA ARG A 49 10.12 5.43 1.04
C ARG A 49 9.54 4.02 0.92
N HIS A 50 8.66 3.65 1.85
CA HIS A 50 8.04 2.32 1.94
C HIS A 50 7.38 1.78 0.67
N PRO A 51 6.82 2.57 -0.26
CA PRO A 51 6.29 2.00 -1.49
C PRO A 51 7.41 1.42 -2.37
N PHE A 52 8.55 2.10 -2.47
CA PHE A 52 9.69 1.61 -3.25
C PHE A 52 10.44 0.49 -2.55
N SER A 53 10.73 0.65 -1.26
CA SER A 53 11.42 -0.40 -0.50
C SER A 53 10.55 -1.65 -0.32
N GLY A 54 9.23 -1.48 -0.25
CA GLY A 54 8.25 -2.55 -0.22
C GLY A 54 8.23 -3.36 -1.50
N VAL A 55 8.28 -2.70 -2.67
CA VAL A 55 8.44 -3.38 -3.96
C VAL A 55 9.75 -4.17 -3.98
N SER A 56 10.86 -3.56 -3.59
CA SER A 56 12.19 -4.21 -3.59
C SER A 56 12.18 -5.54 -2.82
N ILE A 57 11.68 -5.54 -1.58
CA ILE A 57 11.65 -6.77 -0.77
C ILE A 57 10.61 -7.79 -1.27
N ALA A 58 9.49 -7.32 -1.81
CA ALA A 58 8.46 -8.19 -2.37
C ALA A 58 8.96 -8.92 -3.62
N GLU A 59 9.64 -8.22 -4.53
CA GLU A 59 10.24 -8.82 -5.73
C GLU A 59 11.33 -9.84 -5.38
N GLU A 60 12.18 -9.55 -4.39
CA GLU A 60 13.17 -10.50 -3.87
C GLU A 60 12.53 -11.81 -3.35
N CYS A 61 11.31 -11.72 -2.84
CA CYS A 61 10.53 -12.86 -2.37
C CYS A 61 9.71 -13.56 -3.49
N GLY A 62 9.84 -13.11 -4.75
CA GLY A 62 9.10 -13.67 -5.88
C GLY A 62 7.62 -13.28 -5.92
N VAL A 63 7.22 -12.20 -5.25
CA VAL A 63 5.85 -11.69 -5.29
C VAL A 63 5.53 -11.21 -6.72
N PRO A 64 4.37 -11.58 -7.31
CA PRO A 64 4.03 -11.19 -8.67
C PRO A 64 3.93 -9.66 -8.87
N ALA A 65 4.26 -9.21 -10.08
CA ALA A 65 4.29 -7.78 -10.44
C ALA A 65 2.94 -7.05 -10.19
N GLU A 66 1.81 -7.74 -10.38
CA GLU A 66 0.47 -7.20 -10.14
C GLU A 66 0.20 -6.91 -8.65
N VAL A 67 0.80 -7.67 -7.73
CA VAL A 67 0.78 -7.38 -6.28
C VAL A 67 1.79 -6.27 -5.97
N CYS A 68 3.00 -6.32 -6.54
CA CYS A 68 4.00 -5.26 -6.39
C CYS A 68 3.48 -3.90 -6.87
N HIS A 69 2.63 -3.87 -7.90
CA HIS A 69 1.98 -2.65 -8.39
C HIS A 69 1.11 -2.00 -7.31
N ILE A 70 0.37 -2.80 -6.52
CA ILE A 70 -0.41 -2.29 -5.39
C ILE A 70 0.52 -1.68 -4.34
N ILE A 71 1.61 -2.37 -3.98
CA ILE A 71 2.61 -1.87 -3.03
C ILE A 71 3.19 -0.53 -3.51
N ALA A 72 3.55 -0.43 -4.79
CA ALA A 72 4.12 0.78 -5.37
C ALA A 72 3.13 1.96 -5.40
N THR A 73 1.83 1.69 -5.56
CA THR A 73 0.84 2.71 -5.95
C THR A 73 -0.28 2.96 -4.96
N HIS A 74 -0.33 2.24 -3.83
CA HIS A 74 -1.36 2.45 -2.80
C HIS A 74 -1.30 3.84 -2.15
N ALA A 75 -0.10 4.46 -2.09
CA ALA A 75 0.12 5.78 -1.51
C ALA A 75 0.16 6.89 -2.59
N GLY A 76 0.74 8.04 -2.26
CA GLY A 76 0.82 9.21 -3.15
C GLY A 76 1.68 8.99 -4.39
N GLU A 77 2.63 8.05 -4.35
CA GLU A 77 3.42 7.61 -5.49
C GLU A 77 2.54 7.15 -6.66
N GLY A 78 1.38 6.56 -6.35
CA GLY A 78 0.39 6.14 -7.34
C GLY A 78 -0.25 7.30 -8.11
N ASP A 79 -0.13 8.55 -7.68
CA ASP A 79 -0.68 9.72 -8.40
C ASP A 79 0.12 10.07 -9.65
N MET A 80 1.35 9.53 -9.76
CA MET A 80 2.23 9.73 -10.91
C MET A 80 2.06 8.64 -11.97
N VAL A 81 1.23 7.61 -11.73
CA VAL A 81 1.02 6.46 -12.61
C VAL A 81 -0.45 6.04 -12.63
N LYS A 82 -0.80 5.04 -13.44
CA LYS A 82 -2.15 4.46 -13.42
C LYS A 82 -2.23 3.33 -12.40
N ARG A 83 -3.22 3.41 -11.51
CA ARG A 83 -3.56 2.32 -10.59
C ARG A 83 -4.38 1.25 -11.31
N THR A 84 -4.16 -0.01 -10.97
CA THR A 84 -5.10 -1.10 -11.30
C THR A 84 -6.38 -0.95 -10.49
N THR A 85 -7.43 -1.71 -10.85
CA THR A 85 -8.68 -1.73 -10.07
C THR A 85 -8.40 -2.09 -8.61
N GLU A 86 -7.58 -3.11 -8.38
CA GLU A 86 -7.16 -3.56 -7.05
C GLU A 86 -6.40 -2.46 -6.30
N ALA A 87 -5.46 -1.78 -6.95
CA ALA A 87 -4.69 -0.70 -6.33
C ALA A 87 -5.58 0.51 -5.96
N TYR A 88 -6.59 0.84 -6.77
CA TYR A 88 -7.59 1.85 -6.42
C TYR A 88 -8.38 1.46 -5.16
N LEU A 89 -8.80 0.20 -5.08
CA LEU A 89 -9.53 -0.31 -3.92
C LEU A 89 -8.67 -0.23 -2.65
N VAL A 90 -7.41 -0.67 -2.71
CA VAL A 90 -6.49 -0.59 -1.57
C VAL A 90 -6.20 0.85 -1.18
N HIS A 91 -5.90 1.73 -2.14
CA HIS A 91 -5.66 3.15 -1.88
C HIS A 91 -6.82 3.80 -1.11
N HIS A 92 -8.05 3.60 -1.59
CA HIS A 92 -9.22 4.19 -0.94
C HIS A 92 -9.54 3.52 0.40
N ALA A 93 -9.33 2.21 0.54
CA ALA A 93 -9.51 1.50 1.81
C ALA A 93 -8.49 1.92 2.88
N ASP A 94 -7.25 2.23 2.49
CA ASP A 94 -6.24 2.79 3.38
C ASP A 94 -6.63 4.22 3.80
N PHE A 95 -6.92 5.08 2.83
CA PHE A 95 -7.24 6.49 3.09
C PHE A 95 -8.54 6.71 3.86
N MET A 96 -9.55 5.84 3.70
CA MET A 96 -10.78 5.91 4.50
C MET A 96 -10.51 5.69 5.98
N THR A 97 -9.42 4.99 6.34
CA THR A 97 -8.99 4.75 7.72
C THR A 97 -8.00 5.82 8.17
N PHE A 98 -7.00 6.14 7.34
CA PHE A 98 -5.95 7.11 7.65
C PHE A 98 -6.46 8.55 7.83
N LEU A 99 -7.32 9.05 6.93
CA LEU A 99 -7.78 10.43 6.97
C LEU A 99 -8.55 10.77 8.27
N PRO A 100 -9.45 9.91 8.79
CA PRO A 100 -10.06 10.15 10.10
C PRO A 100 -9.08 10.24 11.27
N PHE A 101 -7.93 9.53 11.22
CA PHE A 101 -6.90 9.67 12.25
C PHE A 101 -6.10 10.98 12.08
N LYS A 102 -5.89 11.43 10.86
CA LYS A 102 -5.03 12.58 10.55
C LYS A 102 -5.75 13.94 10.57
N SER A 103 -6.97 14.02 10.05
CA SER A 103 -7.60 15.30 9.67
C SER A 103 -9.11 15.36 9.93
N ARG A 104 -9.68 14.49 10.76
CA ARG A 104 -11.10 14.58 11.12
C ARG A 104 -11.42 15.90 11.83
N LEU A 105 -12.66 16.36 11.68
CA LEU A 105 -13.21 17.45 12.48
C LEU A 105 -13.09 17.12 13.97
N GLN A 106 -12.61 18.08 14.77
CA GLN A 106 -12.58 18.02 16.22
C GLN A 106 -13.53 19.10 16.72
N VAL A 107 -14.57 18.69 17.45
CA VAL A 107 -15.53 19.58 18.12
C VAL A 107 -15.38 19.39 19.61
#